data_AF-A0A235IEL8-F1
#
_entry.id   AF-A0A235IEL8-F1
#
_cell.length_a   1.000
_cell.length_b   1.000
_cell.length_c   1.000
_cell.angle_alpha   90.00
_cell.angle_beta   90.00
_cell.angle_gamma   90.00
#
_symmetry.space_group_name_H-M   'P 1'
#
loop_
_entity.id
_entity.type
_entity.pdbx_description
1 polymer ?
#
loop_
_entity_poly.entity_id
_entity_poly.type
_entity_poly.pdbx_seq_one_letter_code
_entity_poly.pdbx_strand_id
1 'polypeptide(L)'
;MFANKKLIANIISNIGKVEKQTLEAMRDGRIEQEPAITDRLLGVMEHVLNNKTTAGVRWTVKTLTDRGRGSQENEFGADFLAALELEIEGYQIAKGFLAQSKRIEPSQTFSRQEFYRLQEQCRKMLSHSSASFVFLYSQQSIVVVPAIEIITARDCNPHELISKPMKKFYQEHFECFIGDQNIRSANPQALEELRNLRNRYEARRLVILHGYNEPVQLSLFDRT
;
A
#
# COMPACT_ATOMS: atom_id res chain seq x y z
N MET A 1 8.11 3.21 -20.64
CA MET A 1 8.77 3.60 -19.37
C MET A 1 8.63 5.10 -19.22
N PHE A 2 7.97 5.57 -18.16
CA PHE A 2 7.80 7.01 -17.89
C PHE A 2 9.17 7.66 -17.79
N ALA A 3 9.48 8.63 -18.65
CA ALA A 3 10.84 9.18 -18.79
C ALA A 3 10.90 10.71 -18.64
N ASN A 4 9.93 11.34 -17.99
CA ASN A 4 10.14 12.72 -17.51
C ASN A 4 10.99 12.70 -16.23
N LYS A 5 12.26 12.35 -16.38
CA LYS A 5 13.24 12.21 -15.29
C LYS A 5 13.34 13.48 -14.45
N LYS A 6 13.15 14.65 -15.06
CA LYS A 6 13.19 15.95 -14.36
C LYS A 6 11.98 16.13 -13.44
N LEU A 7 10.79 15.75 -13.89
CA LEU A 7 9.58 15.79 -13.06
C LEU A 7 9.69 14.83 -11.87
N ILE A 8 10.05 13.57 -12.11
CA ILE A 8 10.26 12.61 -11.02
C ILE A 8 11.33 13.11 -10.06
N ALA A 9 12.48 13.58 -10.55
CA ALA A 9 13.53 14.09 -9.69
C ALA A 9 13.06 15.25 -8.78
N ASN A 10 12.21 16.14 -9.28
CA ASN A 10 11.62 17.22 -8.49
C ASN A 10 10.65 16.68 -7.42
N ILE A 11 9.72 15.81 -7.82
CA ILE A 11 8.79 15.13 -6.90
C ILE A 11 9.57 14.44 -5.77
N ILE A 12 10.56 13.63 -6.13
CA ILE A 12 11.40 12.87 -5.22
C ILE A 12 12.28 13.78 -4.32
N SER A 13 12.70 14.94 -4.82
CA SER A 13 13.38 15.95 -4.00
C SER A 13 12.45 16.51 -2.92
N ASN A 14 11.20 16.81 -3.27
CA ASN A 14 10.23 17.34 -2.31
C ASN A 14 9.81 16.28 -1.29
N ILE A 15 9.63 15.03 -1.70
CA ILE A 15 9.37 13.91 -0.78
C ILE A 15 10.49 13.77 0.25
N GLY A 16 11.76 13.93 -0.15
CA GLY A 16 12.87 13.95 0.80
C GLY A 16 12.79 15.09 1.83
N LYS A 17 12.23 16.25 1.45
CA LYS A 17 11.95 17.35 2.40
C LYS A 17 10.81 16.99 3.34
N VAL A 18 9.76 16.34 2.84
CA VAL A 18 8.63 15.87 3.65
C VAL A 18 9.09 14.86 4.70
N GLU A 19 9.93 13.89 4.30
CA GLU A 19 10.53 12.91 5.20
C GLU A 19 11.29 13.61 6.33
N LYS A 20 12.19 14.53 5.97
CA LYS A 20 13.00 15.28 6.93
C LYS A 20 12.12 16.06 7.93
N GLN A 21 11.11 16.77 7.45
CA GLN A 21 10.19 17.54 8.30
C GLN A 21 9.37 16.65 9.24
N THR A 22 8.99 15.45 8.79
CA THR A 22 8.26 14.48 9.60
C THR A 22 9.16 13.93 10.71
N LEU A 23 10.39 13.54 10.37
CA LEU A 23 11.38 13.03 11.32
C LEU A 23 11.80 14.10 12.34
N GLU A 24 11.97 15.36 11.93
CA GLU A 24 12.21 16.48 12.85
C GLU A 24 11.05 16.62 13.84
N ALA A 25 9.81 16.61 13.37
CA ALA A 25 8.65 16.71 14.26
C ALA A 25 8.52 15.52 15.22
N MET A 26 8.93 14.32 14.83
CA MET A 26 9.02 13.16 15.71
C MET A 26 10.11 13.32 16.77
N ARG A 27 11.31 13.77 16.39
CA ARG A 27 12.45 13.98 17.30
C ARG A 27 12.16 15.08 18.32
N ASP A 28 11.45 16.12 17.90
CA ASP A 28 11.05 17.23 18.77
C ASP A 28 9.89 16.85 19.72
N GLY A 29 9.33 15.64 19.63
CA GLY A 29 8.16 15.22 20.41
C GLY A 29 6.85 15.92 20.00
N ARG A 30 6.81 16.58 18.84
CA ARG A 30 5.60 17.26 18.34
C ARG A 30 4.56 16.28 17.79
N ILE A 31 5.00 15.10 17.35
CA ILE A 31 4.15 13.98 16.93
C ILE A 31 4.71 12.68 17.51
N GLU A 32 3.89 11.97 18.28
CA GLU A 32 4.34 10.75 18.97
C GLU A 32 3.55 9.52 18.56
N GLN A 33 2.24 9.67 18.32
CA GLN A 33 1.36 8.54 18.04
C GLN A 33 1.39 8.18 16.56
N GLU A 34 1.35 6.87 16.24
CA GLU A 34 1.37 6.36 14.86
C GLU A 34 0.37 7.10 13.94
N PRO A 35 -0.92 7.27 14.30
CA PRO A 35 -1.87 7.94 13.42
C PRO A 35 -1.50 9.40 13.14
N ALA A 36 -0.95 10.12 14.14
CA ALA A 36 -0.54 11.51 13.97
C ALA A 36 0.69 11.65 13.08
N ILE A 37 1.61 10.68 13.13
CA ILE A 37 2.77 10.62 12.23
C ILE A 37 2.29 10.38 10.80
N THR A 38 1.45 9.37 10.60
CA THR A 38 0.87 9.04 9.29
C THR A 38 0.10 10.22 8.71
N ASP A 39 -0.85 10.81 9.45
CA ASP A 39 -1.66 11.93 8.96
C ASP A 39 -0.81 13.16 8.61
N ARG A 40 0.23 13.46 9.41
CA ARG A 40 1.16 14.56 9.10
C ARG A 40 1.94 14.26 7.82
N LEU A 41 2.50 13.07 7.70
CA LEU A 41 3.24 12.64 6.50
C LEU A 41 2.37 12.77 5.26
N LEU A 42 1.16 12.20 5.31
CA LEU A 42 0.22 12.16 4.20
C LEU A 42 -0.31 13.55 3.84
N GLY A 43 -0.64 14.40 4.81
CA GLY A 43 -1.10 15.76 4.54
C GLY A 43 -0.03 16.63 3.87
N VAL A 44 1.23 16.50 4.29
CA VAL A 44 2.34 17.24 3.64
C VAL A 44 2.64 16.65 2.26
N MET A 45 2.62 15.32 2.10
CA MET A 45 2.73 14.66 0.80
C MET A 45 1.64 15.14 -0.16
N GLU A 46 0.39 15.15 0.29
CA GLU A 46 -0.75 15.62 -0.48
C GLU A 46 -0.55 17.09 -0.89
N HIS A 47 -0.16 17.98 0.03
CA HIS A 47 0.09 19.38 -0.30
C HIS A 47 1.21 19.57 -1.34
N VAL A 48 2.30 18.81 -1.22
CA VAL A 48 3.44 18.86 -2.15
C VAL A 48 3.06 18.34 -3.55
N LEU A 49 2.17 17.35 -3.61
CA LEU A 49 1.84 16.63 -4.85
C LEU A 49 0.56 17.15 -5.53
N ASN A 50 -0.42 17.67 -4.78
CA ASN A 50 -1.70 18.16 -5.30
C ASN A 50 -1.67 19.61 -5.76
N ASN A 51 -0.67 20.41 -5.39
CA ASN A 51 -0.71 21.84 -5.67
C ASN A 51 -0.65 22.21 -7.16
N LYS A 52 -0.39 21.26 -8.07
CA LYS A 52 -0.68 21.33 -9.52
C LYS A 52 -0.84 19.90 -10.02
N THR A 53 -1.82 19.62 -10.88
CA THR A 53 -1.75 18.49 -11.82
C THR A 53 -0.48 18.68 -12.63
N THR A 54 0.64 18.19 -12.12
CA THR A 54 1.95 18.61 -12.60
C THR A 54 2.20 17.76 -13.83
N ALA A 55 1.95 18.32 -15.01
CA ALA A 55 2.12 17.64 -16.28
C ALA A 55 1.41 16.26 -16.32
N GLY A 56 0.13 16.22 -15.92
CA GLY A 56 -0.68 14.99 -15.99
C GLY A 56 -0.52 14.02 -14.83
N VAL A 57 0.21 14.38 -13.77
CA VAL A 57 0.36 13.57 -12.56
C VAL A 57 -0.65 13.99 -11.49
N ARG A 58 -1.43 13.04 -10.97
CA ARG A 58 -2.31 13.19 -9.81
C ARG A 58 -2.01 12.09 -8.80
N TRP A 59 -1.75 12.46 -7.55
CA TRP A 59 -1.55 11.51 -6.46
C TRP A 59 -2.56 11.79 -5.36
N THR A 60 -3.33 10.79 -4.97
CA THR A 60 -4.38 10.90 -3.96
C THR A 60 -4.13 9.90 -2.85
N VAL A 61 -4.57 10.25 -1.64
CA VAL A 61 -4.46 9.36 -0.48
C VAL A 61 -5.71 9.43 0.36
N LYS A 62 -6.04 8.31 1.00
CA LYS A 62 -7.13 8.19 1.95
C LYS A 62 -6.65 7.43 3.18
N THR A 63 -6.67 8.09 4.33
CA THR A 63 -6.61 7.42 5.64
C THR A 63 -7.89 6.59 5.85
N LEU A 64 -7.72 5.38 6.33
CA LEU A 64 -8.77 4.42 6.63
C LEU A 64 -9.23 4.63 8.08
N THR A 65 -10.52 4.46 8.32
CA THR A 65 -11.06 4.61 9.68
C THR A 65 -10.56 3.47 10.57
N ASP A 66 -9.96 3.78 11.72
CA ASP A 66 -9.44 2.82 12.70
C ASP A 66 -10.52 2.33 13.68
N ARG A 67 -11.50 3.18 14.01
CA ARG A 67 -12.52 2.93 15.04
C ARG A 67 -13.93 2.78 14.49
N GLY A 68 -14.77 2.08 15.26
CA GLY A 68 -16.20 1.92 15.02
C GLY A 68 -16.59 0.60 14.35
N ARG A 69 -17.89 0.31 14.34
CA ARG A 69 -18.46 -0.86 13.66
C ARG A 69 -18.23 -0.71 12.16
N GLY A 70 -17.56 -1.68 11.54
CA GLY A 70 -17.19 -1.60 10.13
C GLY A 70 -15.97 -0.71 9.85
N SER A 71 -15.08 -0.53 10.84
CA SER A 71 -13.78 0.13 10.64
C SER A 71 -13.07 -0.44 9.41
N GLN A 72 -12.71 0.46 8.49
CA GLN A 72 -12.01 0.12 7.26
C GLN A 72 -10.65 -0.55 7.54
N GLU A 73 -9.92 -0.15 8.59
CA GLU A 73 -8.68 -0.82 8.98
C GLU A 73 -8.92 -2.30 9.35
N ASN A 74 -10.02 -2.59 10.05
CA ASN A 74 -10.35 -3.98 10.41
C ASN A 74 -10.63 -4.86 9.19
N GLU A 75 -11.19 -4.29 8.12
CA GLU A 75 -11.47 -5.00 6.89
C GLU A 75 -10.24 -5.14 5.99
N PHE A 76 -9.55 -4.03 5.71
CA PHE A 76 -8.47 -3.98 4.73
C PHE A 76 -7.09 -4.26 5.34
N GLY A 77 -6.94 -4.16 6.67
CA GLY A 77 -5.66 -4.32 7.37
C GLY A 77 -4.65 -3.22 7.09
N ALA A 78 -5.12 -2.04 6.65
CA ALA A 78 -4.30 -0.92 6.26
C ALA A 78 -4.74 0.35 7.01
N ASP A 79 -3.80 1.24 7.25
CA ASP A 79 -4.06 2.59 7.77
C ASP A 79 -4.40 3.55 6.64
N PHE A 80 -3.86 3.34 5.43
CA PHE A 80 -4.19 4.18 4.28
C PHE A 80 -4.10 3.46 2.93
N LEU A 81 -4.75 4.07 1.96
CA LEU A 81 -4.73 3.74 0.54
C LEU A 81 -4.18 4.93 -0.23
N ALA A 82 -3.19 4.73 -1.09
CA ALA A 82 -2.70 5.78 -1.99
C ALA A 82 -2.85 5.37 -3.45
N ALA A 83 -3.19 6.32 -4.31
CA ALA A 83 -3.37 6.10 -5.74
C ALA A 83 -2.65 7.17 -6.56
N LEU A 84 -2.08 6.73 -7.67
CA LEU A 84 -1.40 7.52 -8.68
C LEU A 84 -2.15 7.39 -9.99
N GLU A 85 -2.47 8.54 -10.57
CA GLU A 85 -3.04 8.66 -11.89
C GLU A 85 -2.10 9.52 -12.74
N LEU A 86 -1.74 8.99 -13.91
CA LEU A 86 -0.84 9.61 -14.88
C LEU A 86 -1.56 9.68 -16.22
N GLU A 87 -1.68 10.88 -16.78
CA GLU A 87 -2.24 11.12 -18.11
C GLU A 87 -1.31 12.01 -18.92
N ILE A 88 -0.52 11.40 -19.82
CA ILE A 88 0.47 12.11 -20.63
C ILE A 88 0.50 11.50 -22.04
N GLU A 89 0.37 12.32 -23.08
CA GLU A 89 0.65 11.96 -24.49
C GLU A 89 0.04 10.60 -24.92
N GLY A 90 -1.24 10.38 -24.62
CA GLY A 90 -1.96 9.15 -24.97
C GLY A 90 -1.69 7.95 -24.06
N TYR A 91 -0.88 8.12 -23.01
CA TYR A 91 -0.61 7.12 -21.99
C TYR A 91 -1.40 7.43 -20.72
N GLN A 92 -2.27 6.50 -20.31
CA GLN A 92 -3.05 6.58 -19.09
C GLN A 92 -2.67 5.42 -18.17
N ILE A 93 -2.17 5.74 -16.97
CA ILE A 93 -1.97 4.78 -15.88
C ILE A 93 -2.82 5.23 -14.70
N ALA A 94 -3.52 4.28 -14.08
CA ALA A 94 -4.07 4.41 -12.75
C ALA A 94 -3.63 3.20 -11.92
N LYS A 95 -3.02 3.43 -10.77
CA LYS A 95 -2.55 2.36 -9.87
C LYS A 95 -2.33 2.88 -8.46
N GLY A 96 -2.34 2.00 -7.48
CA GLY A 96 -2.18 2.38 -6.09
C GLY A 96 -1.60 1.28 -5.21
N PHE A 97 -1.64 1.49 -3.91
CA PHE A 97 -1.15 0.52 -2.93
C PHE A 97 -1.86 0.69 -1.59
N LEU A 98 -1.92 -0.39 -0.82
CA LEU A 98 -2.33 -0.42 0.57
C LEU A 98 -1.11 -0.28 1.47
N ALA A 99 -1.27 0.43 2.59
CA ALA A 99 -0.20 0.61 3.56
C ALA A 99 -0.70 0.52 5.00
N GLN A 100 0.01 -0.28 5.79
CA GLN A 100 -0.03 -0.25 7.25
C GLN A 100 1.16 0.57 7.77
N SER A 101 0.97 1.30 8.85
CA SER A 101 2.01 2.10 9.50
C SER A 101 2.36 1.49 10.85
N LYS A 102 3.65 1.52 11.18
CA LYS A 102 4.15 1.11 12.50
C LYS A 102 5.31 1.97 12.95
N ARG A 103 5.30 2.39 14.22
CA ARG A 103 6.41 3.06 14.88
C ARG A 103 7.19 2.02 15.66
N ILE A 104 8.44 1.79 15.25
CA ILE A 104 9.36 0.89 15.94
C ILE A 104 10.79 1.33 15.65
N GLU A 105 11.63 1.41 16.68
CA GLU A 105 13.04 1.70 16.49
C GLU A 105 13.80 0.44 16.03
N PRO A 106 14.90 0.57 15.27
CA PRO A 106 15.71 -0.58 14.83
C PRO A 106 16.26 -1.44 15.98
N SER A 107 16.41 -0.86 17.17
CA SER A 107 16.87 -1.56 18.38
C SER A 107 15.75 -2.19 19.20
N GLN A 108 14.48 -2.00 18.82
CA GLN A 108 13.32 -2.52 19.53
C GLN A 108 12.83 -3.83 18.92
N THR A 109 11.96 -4.53 19.63
CA THR A 109 11.25 -5.68 19.09
C THR A 109 9.78 -5.55 19.44
N PHE A 110 8.91 -6.00 18.53
CA PHE A 110 7.50 -6.11 18.84
C PHE A 110 7.27 -7.17 19.90
N SER A 111 6.25 -6.95 20.73
CA SER A 111 5.69 -8.07 21.48
C SER A 111 5.18 -9.12 20.49
N ARG A 112 5.22 -10.40 20.88
CA ARG A 112 4.73 -11.48 20.01
C ARG A 112 3.28 -11.28 19.56
N GLN A 113 2.43 -10.78 20.46
CA GLN A 113 1.03 -10.47 20.15
C GLN A 113 0.91 -9.35 19.11
N GLU A 114 1.72 -8.31 19.23
CA GLU A 114 1.72 -7.17 18.30
C GLU A 114 2.26 -7.56 16.93
N PHE A 115 3.31 -8.37 16.89
CA PHE A 115 3.84 -8.92 15.64
C PHE A 115 2.80 -9.80 14.93
N TYR A 116 2.11 -10.69 15.67
CA TYR A 116 1.01 -11.47 15.09
C TYR A 116 -0.12 -10.59 14.56
N ARG A 117 -0.49 -9.52 15.28
CA ARG A 117 -1.48 -8.55 14.80
C ARG A 117 -1.04 -7.88 13.51
N LEU A 118 0.24 -7.49 13.41
CA LEU A 118 0.81 -6.92 12.18
C LEU A 118 0.77 -7.93 11.03
N GLN A 119 1.10 -9.21 11.28
CA GLN A 119 0.97 -10.25 10.26
C GLN A 119 -0.48 -10.43 9.78
N GLU A 120 -1.45 -10.40 10.68
CA GLU A 120 -2.88 -10.44 10.32
C GLU A 120 -3.30 -9.23 9.47
N GLN A 121 -2.85 -8.03 9.82
CA GLN A 121 -3.05 -6.82 9.01
C GLN A 121 -2.45 -7.00 7.60
N CYS A 122 -1.21 -7.49 7.50
CA CYS A 122 -0.56 -7.77 6.22
C CYS A 122 -1.29 -8.83 5.39
N ARG A 123 -1.81 -9.92 6.01
CA ARG A 123 -2.62 -10.94 5.32
C ARG A 123 -3.88 -10.33 4.73
N LYS A 124 -4.57 -9.46 5.48
CA LYS A 124 -5.76 -8.76 4.99
C LYS A 124 -5.41 -7.87 3.80
N MET A 125 -4.36 -7.05 3.89
CA MET A 125 -3.95 -6.20 2.77
C MET A 125 -3.64 -7.03 1.52
N LEU A 126 -2.86 -8.11 1.67
CA LEU A 126 -2.48 -9.00 0.57
C LEU A 126 -3.66 -9.76 -0.04
N SER A 127 -4.76 -9.97 0.70
CA SER A 127 -6.00 -10.53 0.16
C SER A 127 -6.73 -9.58 -0.80
N HIS A 128 -6.42 -8.27 -0.73
CA HIS A 128 -6.99 -7.23 -1.58
C HIS A 128 -6.03 -6.79 -2.69
N SER A 129 -4.74 -6.73 -2.41
CA SER A 129 -3.73 -6.29 -3.38
C SER A 129 -2.34 -6.84 -3.06
N SER A 130 -1.60 -7.28 -4.08
CA SER A 130 -0.18 -7.60 -3.93
C SER A 130 0.69 -6.36 -3.71
N ALA A 131 0.20 -5.17 -4.08
CA ALA A 131 0.83 -3.88 -3.79
C ALA A 131 0.47 -3.43 -2.37
N SER A 132 0.93 -4.20 -1.39
CA SER A 132 0.68 -3.96 0.04
C SER A 132 1.99 -3.83 0.81
N PHE A 133 2.09 -2.80 1.65
CA PHE A 133 3.35 -2.41 2.28
C PHE A 133 3.17 -2.02 3.75
N VAL A 134 4.26 -2.08 4.52
CA VAL A 134 4.35 -1.58 5.89
C VAL A 134 5.35 -0.44 5.94
N PHE A 135 4.90 0.72 6.40
CA PHE A 135 5.72 1.90 6.64
C PHE A 135 6.22 1.85 8.08
N LEU A 136 7.52 1.75 8.26
CA LEU A 136 8.17 1.76 9.57
C LEU A 136 8.72 3.15 9.86
N TYR A 137 8.27 3.73 10.96
CA TYR A 137 8.72 5.01 11.46
C TYR A 137 9.70 4.78 12.62
N SER A 138 10.92 5.28 12.46
CA SER A 138 11.89 5.43 13.56
C SER A 138 12.30 6.89 13.69
N GLN A 139 13.01 7.22 14.76
CA GLN A 139 13.60 8.55 14.89
C GLN A 139 14.62 8.86 13.80
N GLN A 140 15.23 7.85 13.17
CA GLN A 140 16.32 8.06 12.20
C GLN A 140 15.82 8.13 10.76
N SER A 141 14.82 7.32 10.38
CA SER A 141 14.38 7.19 8.99
C SER A 141 12.94 6.67 8.87
N ILE A 142 12.38 6.81 7.66
CA ILE A 142 11.16 6.10 7.27
C ILE A 142 11.54 5.06 6.21
N VAL A 143 11.26 3.79 6.51
CA VAL A 143 11.51 2.68 5.58
C VAL A 143 10.21 1.94 5.28
N VAL A 144 10.15 1.33 4.10
CA VAL A 144 8.97 0.65 3.59
C VAL A 144 9.32 -0.81 3.32
N VAL A 145 8.55 -1.72 3.92
CA VAL A 145 8.71 -3.17 3.81
C VAL A 145 7.52 -3.74 3.04
N PRO A 146 7.72 -4.60 2.03
CA PRO A 146 6.61 -5.33 1.41
C PRO A 146 5.86 -6.19 2.44
N ALA A 147 4.52 -6.17 2.43
CA ALA A 147 3.72 -6.95 3.37
C ALA A 147 4.02 -8.47 3.29
N ILE A 148 4.44 -8.95 2.12
CA ILE A 148 4.83 -10.35 1.91
C ILE A 148 6.05 -10.76 2.75
N GLU A 149 7.01 -9.85 2.98
CA GLU A 149 8.17 -10.12 3.84
C GLU A 149 7.75 -10.27 5.30
N ILE A 150 6.76 -9.49 5.73
CA ILE A 150 6.25 -9.52 7.12
C ILE A 150 5.54 -10.86 7.42
N ILE A 151 4.78 -11.40 6.47
CA ILE A 151 4.05 -12.66 6.70
C ILE A 151 4.97 -13.89 6.68
N THR A 152 6.11 -13.83 6.00
CA THR A 152 7.09 -14.93 5.91
C THR A 152 8.17 -14.83 6.98
N ALA A 153 8.35 -13.64 7.56
CA ALA A 153 9.27 -13.41 8.66
C ALA A 153 8.93 -14.24 9.90
N ARG A 154 9.99 -14.65 10.60
CA ARG A 154 9.90 -15.12 11.99
C ARG A 154 9.76 -13.92 12.92
N ASP A 155 9.56 -14.17 14.21
CA ASP A 155 9.51 -13.09 15.22
C ASP A 155 10.85 -12.32 15.22
N CYS A 156 10.93 -11.24 14.45
CA CYS A 156 12.10 -10.36 14.30
C CYS A 156 11.66 -8.90 14.23
N ASN A 157 12.62 -7.97 14.30
CA ASN A 157 12.31 -6.57 14.00
C ASN A 157 12.11 -6.42 12.48
N PRO A 158 10.99 -5.82 12.01
CA PRO A 158 10.77 -5.57 10.58
C PRO A 158 11.86 -4.72 9.89
N HIS A 159 12.67 -3.96 10.62
CA HIS A 159 13.86 -3.28 10.09
C HIS A 159 14.95 -4.23 9.59
N GLU A 160 14.95 -5.49 10.03
CA GLU A 160 15.89 -6.53 9.58
C GLU A 160 15.49 -7.14 8.23
N LEU A 161 14.26 -6.88 7.76
CA LEU A 161 13.73 -7.40 6.51
C LEU A 161 14.20 -6.55 5.32
N ILE A 162 13.97 -7.07 4.10
CA ILE A 162 14.24 -6.33 2.88
C ILE A 162 13.32 -5.11 2.83
N SER A 163 13.91 -3.96 3.11
CA SER A 163 13.22 -2.67 3.20
C SER A 163 13.78 -1.68 2.18
N LYS A 164 12.99 -0.66 1.87
CA LYS A 164 13.40 0.46 1.01
C LYS A 164 13.27 1.78 1.76
N PRO A 165 14.24 2.70 1.66
CA PRO A 165 14.02 4.07 2.10
C PRO A 165 12.78 4.67 1.42
N MET A 166 12.00 5.46 2.15
CA MET A 166 10.74 6.05 1.66
C MET A 166 10.90 6.74 0.29
N LYS A 167 11.98 7.51 0.13
CA LYS A 167 12.32 8.18 -1.13
C LYS A 167 12.44 7.21 -2.32
N LYS A 168 13.08 6.04 -2.12
CA LYS A 168 13.25 5.03 -3.17
C LYS A 168 11.95 4.32 -3.47
N PHE A 169 11.15 4.00 -2.45
CA PHE A 169 9.81 3.44 -2.61
C PHE A 169 8.93 4.34 -3.50
N TYR A 170 8.83 5.63 -3.17
CA TYR A 170 8.02 6.55 -3.97
C TYR A 170 8.60 6.75 -5.38
N GLN A 171 9.92 6.77 -5.55
CA GLN A 171 10.52 6.80 -6.89
C GLN A 171 10.02 5.65 -7.75
N GLU A 172 10.09 4.42 -7.24
CA GLU A 172 9.61 3.24 -7.95
C GLU A 172 8.10 3.27 -8.17
N HIS A 173 7.33 3.84 -7.23
CA HIS A 173 5.91 4.08 -7.42
C HIS A 173 5.67 5.05 -8.58
N PHE A 174 6.30 6.23 -8.64
CA PHE A 174 6.10 7.16 -9.75
C PHE A 174 6.65 6.65 -11.09
N GLU A 175 7.72 5.86 -11.08
CA GLU A 175 8.29 5.18 -12.25
C GLU A 175 7.44 3.97 -12.72
N CYS A 176 6.37 3.66 -11.99
CA CYS A 176 5.43 2.57 -12.25
C CYS A 176 5.99 1.16 -12.13
N PHE A 177 7.02 0.97 -11.31
CA PHE A 177 7.47 -0.35 -10.86
C PHE A 177 6.64 -0.91 -9.70
N ILE A 178 6.05 -0.03 -8.88
CA ILE A 178 5.19 -0.40 -7.76
C ILE A 178 3.77 0.13 -7.95
N GLY A 179 2.79 -0.76 -7.79
CA GLY A 179 1.37 -0.41 -7.66
C GLY A 179 0.46 -1.46 -8.29
N ASP A 180 -0.80 -1.45 -7.88
CA ASP A 180 -1.87 -2.30 -8.37
C ASP A 180 -2.88 -1.46 -9.17
N GLN A 181 -3.16 -1.88 -10.40
CA GLN A 181 -4.07 -1.19 -11.32
C GLN A 181 -5.54 -1.28 -10.88
N ASN A 182 -5.87 -2.18 -9.96
CA ASN A 182 -7.20 -2.25 -9.35
C ASN A 182 -7.42 -1.14 -8.30
N ILE A 183 -6.35 -0.49 -7.84
CA ILE A 183 -6.41 0.66 -6.93
C ILE A 183 -6.26 1.93 -7.77
N ARG A 184 -7.36 2.44 -8.30
CA ARG A 184 -7.31 3.56 -9.26
C ARG A 184 -7.43 4.93 -8.62
N SER A 185 -8.06 5.01 -7.45
CA SER A 185 -8.28 6.25 -6.71
C SER A 185 -8.24 5.99 -5.21
N ALA A 186 -8.03 7.03 -4.42
CA ALA A 186 -8.04 6.94 -2.96
C ALA A 186 -9.32 7.55 -2.38
N ASN A 187 -10.46 6.89 -2.60
CA ASN A 187 -11.77 7.32 -2.11
C ASN A 187 -12.60 6.14 -1.58
N PRO A 188 -13.76 6.36 -0.93
CA PRO A 188 -14.59 5.27 -0.42
C PRO A 188 -15.08 4.29 -1.51
N GLN A 189 -15.30 4.76 -2.74
CA GLN A 189 -15.72 3.91 -3.85
C GLN A 189 -14.61 2.91 -4.25
N ALA A 190 -13.35 3.34 -4.25
CA ALA A 190 -12.23 2.44 -4.53
C ALA A 190 -12.16 1.26 -3.54
N LEU A 191 -12.50 1.48 -2.28
CA LEU A 191 -12.57 0.40 -1.28
C LEU A 191 -13.70 -0.59 -1.58
N GLU A 192 -14.86 -0.09 -2.01
CA GLU A 192 -15.98 -0.94 -2.44
C GLU A 192 -15.61 -1.76 -3.68
N GLU A 193 -14.90 -1.16 -4.63
CA GLU A 193 -14.41 -1.84 -5.83
C GLU A 193 -13.43 -2.98 -5.47
N LEU A 194 -12.49 -2.73 -4.54
CA LEU A 194 -11.57 -3.76 -4.03
C LEU A 194 -12.30 -4.88 -3.29
N ARG A 195 -13.31 -4.55 -2.48
CA ARG A 195 -14.16 -5.54 -1.80
C ARG A 195 -14.87 -6.42 -2.82
N ASN A 196 -15.49 -5.83 -3.83
CA ASN A 196 -16.20 -6.54 -4.89
C ASN A 196 -15.27 -7.37 -5.76
N LEU A 197 -14.05 -6.89 -6.03
CA LEU A 197 -13.05 -7.65 -6.75
C LEU A 197 -12.65 -8.92 -5.97
N ARG A 198 -12.32 -8.79 -4.69
CA ARG A 198 -12.00 -9.94 -3.80
C ARG A 198 -13.14 -10.95 -3.79
N ASN A 199 -14.37 -10.49 -3.55
CA ASN A 199 -15.54 -11.37 -3.47
C ASN A 199 -15.76 -12.14 -4.80
N ARG A 200 -15.53 -11.49 -5.95
CA ARG A 200 -15.60 -12.15 -7.27
C ARG A 200 -14.50 -13.20 -7.45
N TYR A 201 -13.29 -12.94 -6.98
CA TYR A 201 -12.20 -13.92 -7.04
C TYR A 201 -12.50 -15.16 -6.20
N GLU A 202 -12.99 -14.97 -4.96
CA GLU A 202 -13.38 -16.09 -4.08
C GLU A 202 -14.52 -16.90 -4.69
N ALA A 203 -15.57 -16.24 -5.21
CA ALA A 203 -16.67 -16.93 -5.87
C ALA A 203 -16.20 -17.75 -7.09
N ARG A 204 -15.32 -17.18 -7.93
CA ARG A 204 -14.73 -17.90 -9.08
C ARG A 204 -13.90 -19.09 -8.64
N ARG A 205 -13.09 -18.93 -7.59
CA ARG A 205 -12.27 -20.02 -7.05
C ARG A 205 -13.12 -21.17 -6.55
N LEU A 206 -14.22 -20.89 -5.85
CA LEU A 206 -15.17 -21.90 -5.40
C LEU A 206 -15.83 -22.63 -6.58
N VAL A 207 -16.27 -21.91 -7.61
CA VAL A 207 -16.84 -22.52 -8.83
C VAL A 207 -15.84 -23.45 -9.51
N ILE A 208 -14.58 -23.04 -9.65
CA ILE A 208 -13.54 -23.91 -10.23
C ILE A 208 -13.36 -25.16 -9.37
N LEU A 209 -13.21 -25.03 -8.05
CA LEU A 209 -13.01 -26.17 -7.16
C LEU A 209 -14.20 -27.16 -7.17
N HIS A 210 -15.44 -26.68 -7.31
CA HIS A 210 -16.62 -27.53 -7.38
C HIS A 210 -16.87 -28.09 -8.78
N GLY A 211 -16.52 -27.36 -9.84
CA GLY A 211 -16.59 -27.82 -11.22
C GLY A 211 -15.59 -28.94 -11.57
N TYR A 212 -14.54 -29.11 -10.77
CA TYR A 212 -13.62 -30.26 -10.84
C TYR A 212 -14.14 -31.52 -10.13
N ASN A 213 -15.24 -31.44 -9.37
CA ASN A 213 -15.82 -32.60 -8.67
C ASN A 213 -16.92 -33.31 -9.47
N GLU A 214 -17.26 -32.84 -10.67
CA GLU A 214 -18.05 -33.64 -11.62
C GLU A 214 -17.11 -34.28 -12.66
N PRO A 215 -17.18 -35.61 -12.87
CA PRO A 215 -16.44 -36.23 -13.95
C PRO A 215 -16.99 -35.70 -15.28
N VAL A 216 -16.18 -34.92 -15.99
CA VAL A 216 -16.44 -34.58 -17.38
C VAL A 216 -16.43 -35.87 -18.18
N GLN A 217 -17.59 -36.45 -18.46
CA GLN A 217 -17.76 -37.46 -19.51
C GLN A 217 -17.48 -36.78 -20.85
N LEU A 218 -16.22 -36.83 -21.29
CA LEU A 218 -15.86 -36.58 -22.68
C LEU A 218 -16.38 -37.76 -23.52
N SER A 219 -17.65 -37.71 -23.92
CA SER A 219 -18.13 -38.51 -25.05
C SER A 219 -17.64 -37.88 -26.35
N LEU A 220 -16.35 -38.01 -26.61
CA LEU A 220 -15.79 -37.84 -27.95
C LEU A 220 -15.56 -39.23 -28.51
N PHE A 221 -16.49 -39.65 -29.35
CA PHE A 221 -16.41 -40.62 -30.46
C PHE A 221 -17.74 -41.37 -30.57
N ASP A 222 -18.76 -40.65 -31.03
CA ASP A 222 -19.89 -41.24 -31.73
C ASP A 222 -20.16 -40.35 -32.95
N ARG A 223 -19.65 -40.79 -34.10
CA ARG A 223 -20.19 -40.56 -35.45
C ARG A 223 -19.31 -41.32 -36.47
N THR A 224 -19.84 -42.49 -36.82
CA THR A 224 -19.74 -43.24 -38.10
C THR A 224 -18.36 -43.61 -38.61
#